data_AF-A0A938AIC6-F1
#
_entry.id   AF-A0A938AIC6-F1
#
_cell.length_a   1.000
_cell.length_b   1.000
_cell.length_c   1.000
_cell.angle_alpha   90.00
_cell.angle_beta   90.00
_cell.angle_gamma   90.00
#
_symmetry.space_group_name_H-M   'P 1'
#
loop_
_entity.id
_entity.type
_entity.pdbx_description
1 polymer ?
#
loop_
_entity_poly.entity_id
_entity_poly.type
_entity_poly.pdbx_seq_one_letter_code
_entity_poly.pdbx_strand_id
1 'polypeptide(L)' 'MTRRLHPDVIRAHEEAVSHGLDYYIDPHSKLLVMTQLHHENRGHCCNNGCRHCPYDESSR' A
#
# COMPACT_ATOMS: atom_id res chain seq x y z
N MET A 1 6.37 17.45 -5.54
CA MET A 1 6.29 17.32 -4.07
C MET A 1 6.09 15.84 -3.75
N THR A 2 7.16 15.06 -3.79
CA THR A 2 7.09 13.60 -3.60
C THR A 2 6.68 13.35 -2.16
N ARG A 3 5.44 12.91 -1.95
CA ARG A 3 4.91 12.57 -0.62
C ARG A 3 5.72 11.39 -0.09
N ARG A 4 6.83 11.67 0.59
CA ARG A 4 7.63 10.64 1.27
C ARG A 4 6.74 10.00 2.32
N LEU A 5 6.49 8.71 2.19
CA LEU A 5 5.79 7.94 3.19
C LEU A 5 6.65 7.84 4.45
N HIS A 6 6.01 7.84 5.61
CA HIS A 6 6.72 7.72 6.89
C HIS A 6 7.37 6.31 6.98
N PRO A 7 8.60 6.19 7.51
CA PRO A 7 9.29 4.89 7.63
C PRO A 7 8.46 3.81 8.33
N ASP A 8 7.68 4.17 9.35
CA ASP A 8 6.79 3.21 10.03
C ASP A 8 5.69 2.64 9.13
N VAL A 9 5.18 3.45 8.20
CA VAL A 9 4.16 3.00 7.24
C VAL A 9 4.78 1.99 6.27
N ILE A 10 6.01 2.26 5.82
CA ILE A 10 6.76 1.36 4.95
C ILE A 10 7.00 0.02 5.66
N ARG A 11 7.51 0.07 6.91
CA ARG A 11 7.77 -1.13 7.70
C ARG A 11 6.52 -1.96 7.96
N ALA A 12 5.40 -1.32 8.34
CA ALA A 12 4.14 -2.02 8.58
C ALA A 12 3.59 -2.67 7.30
N HIS A 13 3.74 -2.00 6.16
CA HIS A 13 3.42 -2.57 4.86
C HIS A 13 4.33 -3.78 4.54
N GLU A 14 5.64 -3.65 4.67
CA GLU A 14 6.61 -4.70 4.36
C GLU A 14 6.38 -5.95 5.22
N GLU A 15 6.11 -5.76 6.51
CA GLU A 15 5.74 -6.84 7.42
C GLU A 15 4.45 -7.53 6.94
N ALA A 16 3.39 -6.78 6.64
CA ALA A 16 2.16 -7.35 6.14
C ALA A 16 2.35 -8.14 4.84
N VAL A 17 3.12 -7.60 3.88
CA VAL A 17 3.44 -8.29 2.62
C VAL A 17 4.25 -9.56 2.87
N SER A 18 5.26 -9.53 3.75
CA SER A 18 6.06 -10.70 4.09
C SER A 18 5.23 -11.81 4.75
N HIS A 19 4.14 -11.45 5.43
CA HIS A 19 3.18 -12.37 6.01
C HIS A 19 2.06 -12.78 5.03
N GLY A 20 2.07 -12.29 3.79
CA GLY A 20 1.04 -12.57 2.78
C GLY A 20 -0.31 -11.90 3.08
N LEU A 21 -0.32 -10.81 3.85
CA LEU A 21 -1.53 -10.08 4.21
C LEU A 21 -1.88 -9.03 3.14
N ASP A 22 -3.18 -8.95 2.82
CA ASP A 22 -3.75 -7.97 1.89
C ASP A 22 -3.88 -6.56 2.49
N TYR A 23 -3.66 -6.39 3.79
CA TYR A 23 -3.81 -5.12 4.49
C TYR A 23 -2.89 -5.00 5.70
N TYR A 24 -2.67 -3.77 6.14
CA TYR A 24 -2.00 -3.42 7.39
C TYR A 24 -2.73 -2.26 8.07
N ILE A 25 -2.48 -2.06 9.36
CA ILE A 25 -3.00 -0.91 10.09
C ILE A 25 -1.96 0.21 10.05
N ASP A 26 -2.33 1.37 9.49
CA ASP A 26 -1.45 2.53 9.44
C ASP A 26 -1.15 2.99 10.89
N PRO A 27 0.11 3.02 11.33
CA PRO A 27 0.44 3.29 12.72
C PRO A 27 0.08 4.71 13.17
N HIS A 28 -0.07 5.65 12.23
CA HIS A 28 -0.39 7.06 12.47
C HIS A 28 -1.89 7.32 12.41
N SER A 29 -2.53 6.83 11.36
CA SER A 29 -3.93 7.07 11.02
C SER A 29 -4.87 6.08 11.71
N LYS A 30 -4.35 4.93 12.17
CA LYS A 30 -5.10 3.78 12.72
C LYS A 30 -6.16 3.21 11.77
N LEU A 31 -6.03 3.51 10.48
CA LEU A 31 -6.91 3.02 9.43
C LEU A 31 -6.35 1.73 8.84
N LEU A 32 -7.24 0.87 8.36
CA LEU A 32 -6.88 -0.26 7.54
C LEU A 32 -6.46 0.24 6.15
N VAL A 33 -5.24 -0.09 5.73
CA VAL A 33 -4.67 0.27 4.44
C VAL A 33 -4.32 -1.01 3.69
N MET A 34 -4.69 -1.08 2.42
CA MET A 34 -4.40 -2.24 1.58
C MET A 34 -2.91 -2.27 1.18
N THR A 35 -2.32 -3.46 1.18
CA THR A 35 -0.93 -3.68 0.75
C THR A 35 -0.84 -3.69 -0.77
N GLN A 36 0.39 -3.61 -1.30
CA GLN A 36 0.61 -3.80 -2.74
C GLN A 36 0.13 -5.19 -3.21
N LEU A 37 0.29 -6.22 -2.36
CA LEU A 37 -0.09 -7.60 -2.67
C LEU A 37 -1.59 -7.71 -2.99
N HIS A 38 -2.44 -7.01 -2.23
CA HIS A 38 -3.87 -6.95 -2.53
C HIS A 38 -4.14 -6.38 -3.93
N HIS A 39 -3.41 -5.34 -4.32
CA HIS A 39 -3.56 -4.70 -5.62
C HIS A 39 -2.98 -5.54 -6.77
N GLU A 40 -1.92 -6.31 -6.52
CA GLU A 40 -1.39 -7.32 -7.44
C GLU A 40 -2.44 -8.42 -7.67
N ASN A 41 -3.00 -8.98 -6.59
CA ASN A 41 -4.06 -9.99 -6.64
C ASN A 41 -5.32 -9.49 -7.38
N ARG A 42 -5.62 -8.20 -7.28
CA ARG A 42 -6.75 -7.55 -7.97
C ARG A 42 -6.54 -7.44 -9.48
N GLY A 43 -5.29 -7.41 -9.94
CA GLY A 43 -4.94 -7.36 -11.37
C GLY A 43 -5.23 -6.04 -12.10
N HIS A 44 -5.69 -4.98 -11.41
CA HIS A 44 -5.89 -3.66 -12.01
C HIS A 44 -5.81 -2.51 -10.98
N CYS A 45 -5.40 -1.33 -11.45
CA CYS A 45 -5.39 -0.11 -10.65
C CYS A 45 -6.81 0.33 -10.26
N CYS A 46 -7.00 0.79 -9.01
CA CYS A 46 -8.28 1.27 -8.50
C CYS A 46 -8.46 2.79 -8.59
N ASN A 47 -7.44 3.54 -9.01
CA ASN A 47 -7.44 5.01 -9.11
C ASN A 47 -7.75 5.79 -7.83
N ASN A 48 -7.62 5.16 -6.66
CA ASN A 48 -7.85 5.80 -5.37
C ASN A 48 -6.59 6.45 -4.74
N GLY A 49 -5.50 6.60 -5.50
CA GLY A 49 -4.29 7.24 -4.97
C GLY A 49 -3.59 6.44 -3.85
N CYS A 50 -3.65 5.11 -3.89
CA CYS A 50 -3.03 4.24 -2.88
C CYS A 50 -1.53 4.53 -2.69
N ARG A 51 -1.08 4.42 -1.44
CA ARG A 51 0.29 4.74 -1.00
C ARG A 51 1.34 3.75 -1.55
N HIS A 52 0.97 2.48 -1.64
CA HIS A 52 1.82 1.38 -2.12
C HIS A 52 1.20 0.73 -3.35
N CYS A 53 0.75 1.54 -4.31
CA CYS A 53 0.20 0.99 -5.55
C CYS A 53 1.34 0.38 -6.38
N PRO A 54 1.26 -0.91 -6.77
CA PRO A 54 2.25 -1.54 -7.63
C PRO A 54 2.13 -1.07 -9.10
N TYR A 55 1.00 -0.45 -9.45
CA TYR A 55 0.78 0.13 -10.78
C TYR A 55 1.35 1.55 -10.81
N ASP A 56 2.25 1.78 -11.77
CA ASP A 56 2.83 3.09 -12.08
C ASP A 56 1.75 4.12 -12.45
N GLU A 57 2.09 5.41 -12.32
CA GLU A 57 1.23 6.54 -12.70
C GLU A 57 0.77 6.46 -14.17
N SER A 58 1.53 5.77 -15.04
CA SER A 58 1.15 5.51 -16.44
C SER A 58 0.00 4.52 -16.61
N SER A 59 -0.32 3.77 -15.57
CA SER A 59 -1.34 2.71 -15.55
C SER A 59 -2.50 3.03 -14.58
N ARG A 60 -2.57 4.28 -14.10
CA ARG A 60 -3.68 4.86 -13.33
C ARG A 60 -4.74 5.43 -14.27
#